data_AF-A0A2N1W8V0-F1
#
_entry.id   AF-A0A2N1W8V0-F1
#
_cell.length_a   1.000
_cell.length_b   1.000
_cell.length_c   1.000
_cell.angle_alpha   90.00
_cell.angle_beta   90.00
_cell.angle_gamma   90.00
#
_symmetry.space_group_name_H-M   'P 1'
#
loop_
_entity.id
_entity.type
_entity.pdbx_description
1 polymer ?
#
loop_
_entity_poly.entity_id
_entity_poly.type
_entity_poly.pdbx_seq_one_letter_code
_entity_poly.pdbx_strand_id
1 'polypeptide(L)'
;ERPYSVSFSPDFVARPSIGFERDNFGRGVFGGTTVSLSDMLGDRQLVFSGFINGRIDEAQFLAAYGNSSRRINWAVGVQQDPFFFFQASEIRPVEGSFENVFVTNIRRLVLRSAFLQGSYPVSRFRRIELGVRATAVDDDILSINEFFDPTTGNLTRDPTIDRQGLSSTAFVQPSLALVDDKSINGFVGPFLGRRSRFEVAPTFGGWNFTQFTADTRRYDKLGGPFVLATRAMYVGRVGSDADRFTLFLGFPDFLRGYTSGSFRRNECLNVSSDPSSVTGCSALDQLVGTSFAVFNAEVRFPIMTPLMDWVPTGVPPIEGAIFFDAGMAWDSDSKLVLRGRRDGESLTAVRTPLRSVGASARMNLFGIMILRLDYAKPLARPGTGGFFTLSLGPTF
;
A
#
# COMPACT_ATOMS: atom_id res chain seq x y z
N GLU A 1 0.05 -47.61 -17.18
CA GLU A 1 -0.38 -46.21 -16.93
C GLU A 1 0.28 -45.31 -17.96
N ARG A 2 -0.44 -44.32 -18.52
CA ARG A 2 0.17 -43.31 -19.41
C ARG A 2 0.69 -42.15 -18.57
N PRO A 3 1.91 -41.64 -18.83
CA PRO A 3 2.42 -40.47 -18.13
C PRO A 3 1.53 -39.25 -18.40
N TYR A 4 1.22 -38.50 -17.36
CA TYR A 4 0.39 -37.29 -17.46
C TYR A 4 1.06 -36.25 -18.37
N SER A 5 0.35 -35.85 -19.42
CA SER A 5 0.77 -34.79 -20.35
C SER A 5 0.11 -33.48 -19.95
N VAL A 6 0.91 -32.43 -19.84
CA VAL A 6 0.42 -31.12 -19.40
C VAL A 6 -0.25 -30.41 -20.56
N SER A 7 -1.50 -30.02 -20.33
CA SER A 7 -2.31 -29.20 -21.24
C SER A 7 -2.92 -28.07 -20.42
N PHE A 8 -2.85 -26.84 -20.93
CA PHE A 8 -3.41 -25.68 -20.26
C PHE A 8 -4.82 -25.39 -20.77
N SER A 9 -5.73 -25.13 -19.85
CA SER A 9 -7.09 -24.63 -20.11
C SER A 9 -7.32 -23.33 -19.33
N PRO A 10 -8.12 -22.38 -19.85
CA PRO A 10 -8.51 -21.21 -19.09
C PRO A 10 -9.33 -21.58 -17.85
N ASP A 11 -8.85 -21.20 -16.67
CA ASP A 11 -9.63 -21.34 -15.42
C ASP A 11 -10.52 -20.13 -15.22
N PHE A 12 -9.95 -18.95 -15.46
CA PHE A 12 -10.61 -17.67 -15.19
C PHE A 12 -10.07 -16.60 -16.13
N VAL A 13 -11.00 -15.84 -16.69
CA VAL A 13 -10.72 -14.59 -17.40
C VAL A 13 -11.48 -13.50 -16.66
N ALA A 14 -10.74 -12.56 -16.07
CA ALA A 14 -11.34 -11.37 -15.47
C ALA A 14 -12.03 -10.57 -16.56
N ARG A 15 -13.26 -10.12 -16.28
CA ARG A 15 -14.03 -9.28 -17.22
C ARG A 15 -13.17 -8.09 -17.63
N PRO A 16 -12.85 -7.92 -18.92
CA PRO A 16 -12.04 -6.82 -19.36
C PRO A 16 -12.77 -5.51 -19.07
N SER A 17 -12.10 -4.56 -18.44
CA SER A 17 -12.55 -3.19 -18.37
C SER A 17 -11.89 -2.40 -19.50
N ILE A 18 -12.66 -1.60 -20.21
CA ILE A 18 -12.15 -0.64 -21.19
C ILE A 18 -12.94 0.64 -20.99
N GLY A 19 -12.23 1.74 -20.84
CA GLY A 19 -12.78 3.07 -20.77
C GLY A 19 -11.88 4.06 -21.46
N PHE A 20 -12.47 5.19 -21.82
CA PHE A 20 -11.76 6.31 -22.40
C PHE A 20 -12.17 7.55 -21.62
N GLU A 21 -11.18 8.26 -21.11
CA GLU A 21 -11.40 9.56 -20.47
C GLU A 21 -10.55 10.60 -21.17
N ARG A 22 -11.17 11.75 -21.40
CA ARG A 22 -10.49 12.94 -21.89
C ARG A 22 -10.29 13.85 -20.68
N ASP A 23 -9.05 14.04 -20.30
CA ASP A 23 -8.66 14.98 -19.25
C ASP A 23 -7.67 16.01 -19.81
N ASN A 24 -7.49 17.11 -19.09
CA ASN A 24 -6.54 18.18 -19.37
C ASN A 24 -5.07 17.68 -19.39
N PHE A 25 -4.81 16.50 -18.82
CA PHE A 25 -3.51 15.83 -18.78
C PHE A 25 -3.31 14.77 -19.88
N GLY A 26 -4.32 14.53 -20.74
CA GLY A 26 -4.20 13.67 -21.92
C GLY A 26 -5.49 12.96 -22.37
N ARG A 27 -5.40 12.28 -23.52
CA ARG A 27 -6.41 11.32 -24.00
C ARG A 27 -6.02 9.95 -23.47
N GLY A 28 -6.69 9.48 -22.41
CA GLY A 28 -6.32 8.25 -21.73
C GLY A 28 -7.28 7.11 -22.06
N VAL A 29 -6.77 6.03 -22.64
CA VAL A 29 -7.47 4.73 -22.56
C VAL A 29 -7.09 4.12 -21.22
N PHE A 30 -8.08 3.70 -20.46
CA PHE A 30 -7.87 2.93 -19.25
C PHE A 30 -8.58 1.58 -19.38
N GLY A 31 -8.02 0.56 -18.78
CA GLY A 31 -8.58 -0.77 -18.92
C GLY A 31 -7.59 -1.88 -18.70
N GLY A 32 -8.09 -3.03 -18.32
CA GLY A 32 -7.27 -4.19 -18.13
C GLY A 32 -8.06 -5.47 -17.97
N THR A 33 -7.33 -6.56 -17.98
CA THR A 33 -7.86 -7.90 -17.79
C THR A 33 -6.76 -8.81 -17.25
N THR A 34 -7.19 -9.93 -16.70
CA THR A 34 -6.33 -10.99 -16.24
C THR A 34 -6.83 -12.30 -16.81
N VAL A 35 -5.93 -13.08 -17.39
CA VAL A 35 -6.18 -14.43 -17.89
C VAL A 35 -5.35 -15.39 -17.03
N SER A 36 -6.04 -16.36 -16.41
CA SER A 36 -5.42 -17.46 -15.69
C SER A 36 -5.70 -18.77 -16.44
N LEU A 37 -4.64 -19.51 -16.72
CA LEU A 37 -4.69 -20.85 -17.31
C LEU A 37 -4.11 -21.84 -16.29
N SER A 38 -4.74 -23.00 -16.09
CA SER A 38 -4.11 -24.10 -15.37
C SER A 38 -4.18 -25.40 -16.12
N ASP A 39 -3.42 -26.38 -15.63
CA ASP A 39 -3.56 -27.76 -16.06
C ASP A 39 -4.71 -28.47 -15.33
N MET A 40 -5.10 -29.66 -15.78
CA MET A 40 -6.26 -30.38 -15.24
C MET A 40 -6.21 -30.66 -13.73
N LEU A 41 -5.01 -30.66 -13.14
CA LEU A 41 -4.79 -30.88 -11.70
C LEU A 41 -4.69 -29.57 -10.91
N GLY A 42 -4.54 -28.41 -11.58
CA GLY A 42 -4.31 -27.11 -10.94
C GLY A 42 -2.89 -26.95 -10.35
N ASP A 43 -1.97 -27.86 -10.66
CA ASP A 43 -0.60 -27.85 -10.15
C ASP A 43 0.29 -26.87 -10.91
N ARG A 44 -0.07 -26.54 -12.16
CA ARG A 44 0.69 -25.64 -13.04
C ARG A 44 -0.22 -24.54 -13.52
N GLN A 45 0.18 -23.30 -13.28
CA GLN A 45 -0.63 -22.13 -13.59
C GLN A 45 0.17 -21.13 -14.42
N LEU A 46 -0.47 -20.53 -15.42
CA LEU A 46 0.00 -19.37 -16.16
C LEU A 46 -0.94 -18.21 -15.87
N VAL A 47 -0.39 -17.07 -15.48
CA VAL A 47 -1.15 -15.85 -15.22
C VAL A 47 -0.61 -14.74 -16.11
N PHE A 48 -1.51 -14.13 -16.87
CA PHE A 48 -1.26 -12.94 -17.65
C PHE A 48 -2.18 -11.84 -17.15
N SER A 49 -1.63 -10.72 -16.73
CA SER A 49 -2.41 -9.56 -16.30
C SER A 49 -1.88 -8.31 -16.98
N GLY A 50 -2.78 -7.45 -17.42
CA GLY A 50 -2.43 -6.17 -18.02
C GLY A 50 -3.45 -5.12 -17.64
N PHE A 51 -2.99 -3.97 -17.19
CA PHE A 51 -3.84 -2.81 -16.90
C PHE A 51 -3.13 -1.53 -17.37
N ILE A 52 -3.84 -0.74 -18.15
CA ILE A 52 -3.38 0.56 -18.65
C ILE A 52 -4.20 1.63 -17.95
N ASN A 53 -3.55 2.71 -17.54
CA ASN A 53 -4.22 3.89 -17.02
C ASN A 53 -3.67 5.14 -17.70
N GLY A 54 -4.23 5.49 -18.86
CA GLY A 54 -3.83 6.68 -19.59
C GLY A 54 -2.65 6.44 -20.54
N ARG A 55 -1.47 6.09 -20.02
CA ARG A 55 -0.24 5.94 -20.82
C ARG A 55 0.25 4.48 -20.86
N ILE A 56 0.76 4.05 -22.02
CA ILE A 56 1.25 2.67 -22.22
C ILE A 56 2.60 2.45 -21.52
N ASP A 57 3.45 3.48 -21.43
CA ASP A 57 4.72 3.40 -20.70
C ASP A 57 4.52 3.26 -19.17
N GLU A 58 3.31 3.55 -18.68
CA GLU A 58 2.85 3.39 -17.30
C GLU A 58 1.93 2.16 -17.13
N ALA A 59 1.86 1.28 -18.13
CA ALA A 59 1.04 0.07 -18.03
C ALA A 59 1.56 -0.86 -16.93
N GLN A 60 0.64 -1.38 -16.12
CA GLN A 60 0.88 -2.51 -15.23
C GLN A 60 0.77 -3.80 -16.03
N PHE A 61 1.78 -4.66 -15.93
CA PHE A 61 1.81 -5.93 -16.66
C PHE A 61 2.41 -7.02 -15.77
N LEU A 62 1.88 -8.23 -15.89
CA LEU A 62 2.41 -9.45 -15.26
C LEU A 62 2.26 -10.62 -16.23
N ALA A 63 3.33 -11.37 -16.44
CA ALA A 63 3.29 -12.70 -17.01
C ALA A 63 4.08 -13.65 -16.11
N ALA A 64 3.41 -14.65 -15.55
CA ALA A 64 4.00 -15.56 -14.59
C ALA A 64 3.60 -17.02 -14.85
N TYR A 65 4.54 -17.92 -14.58
CA TYR A 65 4.33 -19.35 -14.53
C TYR A 65 4.58 -19.84 -13.10
N GLY A 66 3.63 -20.59 -12.55
CA GLY A 66 3.72 -21.24 -11.24
C GLY A 66 3.65 -22.76 -11.37
N ASN A 67 4.39 -23.45 -10.51
CA ASN A 67 4.38 -24.91 -10.42
C ASN A 67 4.42 -25.36 -8.95
N SER A 68 3.37 -26.07 -8.56
CA SER A 68 3.15 -26.65 -7.22
C SER A 68 3.05 -28.19 -7.26
N SER A 69 3.46 -28.83 -8.37
CA SER A 69 3.38 -30.29 -8.54
C SER A 69 4.30 -31.10 -7.61
N ARG A 70 5.22 -30.42 -6.92
CA ARG A 70 6.17 -31.02 -5.97
C ARG A 70 6.13 -30.25 -4.66
N ARG A 71 6.79 -30.79 -3.65
CA ARG A 71 6.88 -30.15 -2.32
C ARG A 71 7.40 -28.71 -2.36
N ILE A 72 8.31 -28.40 -3.29
CA ILE A 72 8.75 -27.02 -3.52
C ILE A 72 7.80 -26.41 -4.55
N ASN A 73 7.03 -25.42 -4.10
CA ASN A 73 6.20 -24.62 -4.99
C ASN A 73 7.03 -23.44 -5.45
N TRP A 74 7.04 -23.15 -6.74
CA TRP A 74 7.83 -22.04 -7.27
C TRP A 74 7.08 -21.31 -8.38
N ALA A 75 7.44 -20.06 -8.60
CA ALA A 75 6.93 -19.24 -9.68
C ALA A 75 8.05 -18.40 -10.28
N VAL A 76 7.98 -18.20 -11.60
CA VAL A 76 8.89 -17.36 -12.38
C VAL A 76 8.05 -16.44 -13.25
N GLY A 77 8.50 -15.21 -13.45
CA GLY A 77 7.75 -14.29 -14.28
C GLY A 77 8.46 -12.99 -14.56
N VAL A 78 7.78 -12.15 -15.32
CA VAL A 78 8.15 -10.76 -15.60
C VAL A 78 6.98 -9.86 -15.28
N GLN A 79 7.27 -8.65 -14.80
CA GLN A 79 6.26 -7.65 -14.48
C GLN A 79 6.75 -6.23 -14.73
N GLN A 80 5.81 -5.31 -14.92
CA GLN A 80 6.05 -3.87 -14.96
C GLN A 80 5.06 -3.18 -14.01
N ASP A 81 5.57 -2.32 -13.13
CA ASP A 81 4.77 -1.56 -12.17
C ASP A 81 5.22 -0.08 -12.13
N PRO A 82 4.32 0.89 -12.33
CA PRO A 82 4.61 2.30 -12.10
C PRO A 82 4.36 2.68 -10.62
N PHE A 83 5.25 3.48 -10.06
CA PHE A 83 5.10 4.13 -8.76
C PHE A 83 5.19 5.64 -8.93
N PHE A 84 4.33 6.36 -8.22
CA PHE A 84 4.26 7.82 -8.26
C PHE A 84 4.44 8.37 -6.84
N PHE A 85 5.36 9.30 -6.70
CA PHE A 85 5.65 9.98 -5.45
C PHE A 85 5.44 11.47 -5.64
N PHE A 86 4.59 12.05 -4.78
CA PHE A 86 4.42 13.49 -4.76
C PHE A 86 5.71 14.16 -4.28
N GLN A 87 6.11 15.22 -4.95
CA GLN A 87 7.18 16.11 -4.52
C GLN A 87 6.60 17.49 -4.18
N ALA A 88 7.36 18.31 -3.47
CA ALA A 88 6.94 19.66 -3.11
C ALA A 88 6.48 20.42 -4.36
N SER A 89 5.28 20.99 -4.27
CA SER A 89 4.74 21.90 -5.28
C SER A 89 5.20 23.32 -4.99
N GLU A 90 5.28 24.14 -6.04
CA GLU A 90 5.76 25.51 -5.95
C GLU A 90 4.97 26.44 -6.84
N ILE A 91 5.00 27.73 -6.50
CA ILE A 91 4.48 28.80 -7.37
C ILE A 91 5.68 29.56 -7.90
N ARG A 92 5.78 29.68 -9.22
CA ARG A 92 6.82 30.48 -9.89
C ARG A 92 6.17 31.65 -10.64
N PRO A 93 6.68 32.88 -10.52
CA PRO A 93 6.23 33.97 -11.37
C PRO A 93 6.70 33.72 -12.81
N VAL A 94 5.86 34.03 -13.79
CA VAL A 94 6.25 33.97 -15.21
C VAL A 94 6.89 35.30 -15.59
N GLU A 95 8.16 35.27 -15.97
CA GLU A 95 8.91 36.49 -16.30
C GLU A 95 8.24 37.25 -17.46
N GLY A 96 7.95 38.54 -17.24
CA GLY A 96 7.30 39.39 -18.24
C GLY A 96 5.79 39.16 -18.44
N SER A 97 5.14 38.34 -17.60
CA SER A 97 3.68 38.13 -17.60
C SER A 97 3.04 38.56 -16.27
N PHE A 98 1.73 38.79 -16.29
CA PHE A 98 0.92 38.94 -15.07
C PHE A 98 0.58 37.58 -14.43
N GLU A 99 0.86 36.49 -15.14
CA GLU A 99 0.53 35.12 -14.74
C GLU A 99 1.58 34.54 -13.78
N ASN A 100 1.13 33.68 -12.88
CA ASN A 100 1.98 32.75 -12.14
C ASN A 100 1.76 31.34 -12.66
N VAL A 101 2.75 30.47 -12.47
CA VAL A 101 2.60 29.03 -12.71
C VAL A 101 2.63 28.28 -11.39
N PHE A 102 1.62 27.47 -11.14
CA PHE A 102 1.61 26.47 -10.08
C PHE A 102 2.20 25.18 -10.66
N VAL A 103 3.34 24.75 -10.12
CA VAL A 103 4.06 23.56 -10.57
C VAL A 103 3.85 22.44 -9.57
N THR A 104 3.15 21.39 -10.00
CA THR A 104 3.03 20.15 -9.24
C THR A 104 4.04 19.13 -9.76
N ASN A 105 5.02 18.78 -8.92
CA ASN A 105 6.04 17.80 -9.26
C ASN A 105 5.66 16.40 -8.77
N ILE A 106 5.73 15.42 -9.66
CA ILE A 106 5.49 14.01 -9.37
C ILE A 106 6.69 13.23 -9.86
N ARG A 107 7.41 12.58 -8.94
CA ARG A 107 8.44 11.63 -9.31
C ARG A 107 7.79 10.31 -9.70
N ARG A 108 8.09 9.83 -10.90
CA ARG A 108 7.59 8.58 -11.45
C ARG A 108 8.73 7.57 -11.56
N LEU A 109 8.52 6.39 -10.99
CA LEU A 109 9.41 5.24 -11.14
C LEU A 109 8.69 4.13 -11.89
N VAL A 110 9.18 3.70 -13.05
CA VAL A 110 8.66 2.51 -13.76
C VAL A 110 9.63 1.35 -13.54
N LEU A 111 9.19 0.37 -12.75
CA LEU A 111 9.98 -0.82 -12.42
C LEU A 111 9.65 -1.94 -13.40
N ARG A 112 10.66 -2.41 -14.14
CA ARG A 112 10.56 -3.59 -15.01
C ARG A 112 11.36 -4.71 -14.39
N SER A 113 10.68 -5.77 -13.97
CA SER A 113 11.28 -6.81 -13.13
C SER A 113 11.12 -8.19 -13.75
N ALA A 114 12.17 -9.00 -13.68
CA ALA A 114 12.09 -10.45 -13.80
C ALA A 114 12.28 -11.06 -12.41
N PHE A 115 11.49 -12.08 -12.06
CA PHE A 115 11.56 -12.70 -10.75
C PHE A 115 11.50 -14.23 -10.80
N LEU A 116 12.12 -14.86 -9.81
CA LEU A 116 11.97 -16.25 -9.46
C LEU A 116 11.73 -16.33 -7.95
N GLN A 117 10.67 -17.01 -7.54
CA GLN A 117 10.32 -17.21 -6.14
C GLN A 117 9.98 -18.67 -5.88
N GLY A 118 10.44 -19.20 -4.76
CA GLY A 118 10.22 -20.57 -4.32
C GLY A 118 9.79 -20.59 -2.87
N SER A 119 8.93 -21.54 -2.51
CA SER A 119 8.50 -21.77 -1.14
C SER A 119 8.65 -23.25 -0.79
N TYR A 120 9.27 -23.50 0.36
CA TYR A 120 9.47 -24.83 0.92
C TYR A 120 8.67 -24.96 2.22
N PRO A 121 7.59 -25.75 2.23
CA PRO A 121 6.82 -26.05 3.44
C PRO A 121 7.61 -27.00 4.34
N VAL A 122 8.11 -26.46 5.45
CA VAL A 122 8.79 -27.20 6.52
C VAL A 122 7.77 -28.03 7.30
N SER A 123 6.58 -27.46 7.55
CA SER A 123 5.43 -28.13 8.17
C SER A 123 4.12 -27.61 7.56
N ARG A 124 2.96 -28.12 8.00
CA ARG A 124 1.63 -27.62 7.61
C ARG A 124 1.43 -26.12 7.86
N PHE A 125 2.17 -25.56 8.79
CA PHE A 125 1.99 -24.19 9.27
C PHE A 125 3.22 -23.31 9.10
N ARG A 126 4.33 -23.85 8.59
CA ARG A 126 5.60 -23.13 8.49
C ARG A 126 6.25 -23.37 7.13
N ARG A 127 6.64 -22.29 6.47
CA ARG A 127 7.37 -22.34 5.21
C ARG A 127 8.53 -21.34 5.18
N ILE A 128 9.55 -21.71 4.44
CA ILE A 128 10.67 -20.84 4.07
C ILE A 128 10.43 -20.41 2.63
N GLU A 129 10.53 -19.13 2.35
CA GLU A 129 10.44 -18.57 1.00
C GLU A 129 11.80 -18.01 0.60
N LEU A 130 12.21 -18.29 -0.63
CA LEU A 130 13.42 -17.77 -1.25
C LEU A 130 13.02 -17.11 -2.56
N GLY A 131 13.52 -15.91 -2.80
CA GLY A 131 13.23 -15.16 -4.02
C GLY A 131 14.47 -14.49 -4.58
N VAL A 132 14.41 -14.17 -5.86
CA VAL A 132 15.32 -13.23 -6.51
C VAL A 132 14.53 -12.42 -7.52
N ARG A 133 14.75 -11.11 -7.51
CA ARG A 133 14.16 -10.17 -8.47
C ARG A 133 15.28 -9.35 -9.11
N ALA A 134 15.32 -9.28 -10.42
CA ALA A 134 16.17 -8.36 -11.16
C ALA A 134 15.30 -7.24 -11.72
N THR A 135 15.59 -5.99 -11.34
CA THR A 135 14.74 -4.83 -11.62
C THR A 135 15.55 -3.78 -12.38
N ALA A 136 15.03 -3.33 -13.51
CA ALA A 136 15.44 -2.09 -14.17
C ALA A 136 14.44 -0.99 -13.80
N VAL A 137 14.94 0.19 -13.44
CA VAL A 137 14.16 1.34 -13.01
C VAL A 137 14.33 2.49 -13.99
N ASP A 138 13.23 2.93 -14.56
CA ASP A 138 13.10 4.21 -15.25
C ASP A 138 12.65 5.27 -14.24
N ASP A 139 13.34 6.40 -14.17
CA ASP A 139 13.11 7.45 -13.17
C ASP A 139 12.91 8.79 -13.89
N ASP A 140 11.78 9.43 -13.65
CA ASP A 140 11.43 10.70 -14.27
C ASP A 140 10.76 11.61 -13.25
N ILE A 141 10.88 12.92 -13.47
CA ILE A 141 10.03 13.92 -12.83
C ILE A 141 9.02 14.40 -13.86
N LEU A 142 7.74 14.33 -13.49
CA LEU A 142 6.63 14.91 -14.22
C LEU A 142 6.25 16.23 -13.53
N SER A 143 6.38 17.33 -14.27
CA SER A 143 6.00 18.66 -13.80
C SER A 143 4.72 19.07 -14.49
N ILE A 144 3.63 19.10 -13.72
CA ILE A 144 2.34 19.63 -14.16
C ILE A 144 2.37 21.14 -13.94
N ASN A 145 2.31 21.91 -15.02
CA ASN A 145 2.33 23.37 -15.00
C ASN A 145 0.94 23.93 -15.23
N GLU A 146 0.39 24.61 -14.23
CA GLU A 146 -0.92 25.26 -14.28
C GLU A 146 -0.72 26.78 -14.24
N PHE A 147 -0.91 27.43 -15.38
CA PHE A 147 -0.81 28.89 -15.49
C PHE A 147 -2.09 29.54 -15.00
N PHE A 148 -1.98 30.49 -14.07
CA PHE A 148 -3.11 31.17 -13.49
C PHE A 148 -2.83 32.66 -13.26
N ASP A 149 -3.90 33.46 -13.26
CA ASP A 149 -3.85 34.85 -12.82
C ASP A 149 -3.87 34.90 -11.29
N PRO A 150 -2.82 35.42 -10.63
CA PRO A 150 -2.74 35.45 -9.17
C PRO A 150 -3.79 36.35 -8.51
N THR A 151 -4.43 37.25 -9.25
CA THR A 151 -5.47 38.16 -8.76
C THR A 151 -6.83 37.46 -8.72
N THR A 152 -7.18 36.76 -9.80
CA THR A 152 -8.50 36.13 -9.95
C THR A 152 -8.52 34.65 -9.57
N GLY A 153 -7.35 33.99 -9.53
CA GLY A 153 -7.21 32.55 -9.29
C GLY A 153 -7.64 31.68 -10.47
N ASN A 154 -8.01 32.28 -11.61
CA ASN A 154 -8.45 31.55 -12.79
C ASN A 154 -7.26 31.03 -13.60
N LEU A 155 -7.40 29.82 -14.14
CA LEU A 155 -6.47 29.30 -15.13
C LEU A 155 -6.47 30.20 -16.38
N THR A 156 -5.29 30.57 -16.84
CA THR A 156 -5.12 31.44 -18.03
C THR A 156 -4.75 30.64 -19.27
N ARG A 157 -4.28 29.40 -19.11
CA ARG A 157 -3.88 28.49 -20.18
C ARG A 157 -4.26 27.05 -19.84
N ASP A 158 -4.31 26.20 -20.86
CA ASP A 158 -4.42 24.76 -20.64
C ASP A 158 -3.18 24.25 -19.89
N PRO A 159 -3.34 23.38 -18.87
CA PRO A 159 -2.22 22.79 -18.16
C PRO A 159 -1.27 22.04 -19.09
N THR A 160 0.04 22.12 -18.84
CA THR A 160 1.05 21.36 -19.58
C THR A 160 1.77 20.36 -18.67
N ILE A 161 2.30 19.29 -19.26
CA ILE A 161 3.12 18.31 -18.54
C ILE A 161 4.49 18.27 -19.19
N ASP A 162 5.51 18.66 -18.43
CA ASP A 162 6.91 18.48 -18.80
C ASP A 162 7.46 17.21 -18.16
N ARG A 163 8.20 16.43 -18.94
CA ARG A 163 8.88 15.21 -18.48
C ARG A 163 10.38 15.45 -18.47
N GLN A 164 11.00 15.32 -17.30
CA GLN A 164 12.44 15.32 -17.14
C GLN A 164 12.91 13.92 -16.77
N GLY A 165 13.67 13.28 -17.68
CA GLY A 165 14.31 12.01 -17.39
C GLY A 165 15.46 12.17 -16.39
N LEU A 166 15.50 11.29 -15.39
CA LEU A 166 16.60 11.15 -14.44
C LEU A 166 17.46 9.93 -14.83
N SER A 167 18.51 9.65 -14.03
CA SER A 167 19.34 8.48 -14.28
C SER A 167 18.58 7.19 -14.01
N SER A 168 18.35 6.39 -15.04
CA SER A 168 17.88 5.01 -14.90
C SER A 168 18.91 4.17 -14.15
N THR A 169 18.44 3.12 -13.47
CA THR A 169 19.31 2.21 -12.71
C THR A 169 18.83 0.76 -12.83
N ALA A 170 19.66 -0.19 -12.43
CA ALA A 170 19.26 -1.58 -12.32
C ALA A 170 19.87 -2.25 -11.09
N PHE A 171 19.11 -3.10 -10.41
CA PHE A 171 19.56 -3.84 -9.25
C PHE A 171 18.95 -5.24 -9.18
N VAL A 172 19.62 -6.13 -8.46
CA VAL A 172 19.12 -7.47 -8.12
C VAL A 172 18.82 -7.53 -6.62
N GLN A 173 17.68 -8.08 -6.26
CA GLN A 173 17.18 -8.18 -4.91
C GLN A 173 16.82 -9.65 -4.59
N PRO A 174 17.76 -10.45 -4.05
CA PRO A 174 17.41 -11.71 -3.42
C PRO A 174 16.60 -11.46 -2.14
N SER A 175 15.74 -12.41 -1.78
CA SER A 175 14.96 -12.37 -0.54
C SER A 175 14.90 -13.73 0.14
N LEU A 176 14.86 -13.69 1.48
CA LEU A 176 14.63 -14.84 2.34
C LEU A 176 13.52 -14.47 3.32
N ALA A 177 12.48 -15.29 3.39
CA ALA A 177 11.40 -15.11 4.35
C ALA A 177 11.07 -16.39 5.11
N LEU A 178 10.69 -16.23 6.38
CA LEU A 178 10.10 -17.25 7.22
C LEU A 178 8.65 -16.87 7.49
N VAL A 179 7.73 -17.78 7.17
CA VAL A 179 6.29 -17.59 7.39
C VAL A 179 5.77 -18.70 8.29
N ASP A 180 5.05 -18.30 9.35
CA ASP A 180 4.31 -19.19 10.25
C ASP A 180 2.85 -18.75 10.24
N ASP A 181 1.91 -19.64 9.91
CA ASP A 181 0.49 -19.34 9.87
C ASP A 181 -0.32 -20.48 10.49
N LYS A 182 -0.98 -20.18 11.61
CA LYS A 182 -1.92 -21.04 12.35
C LYS A 182 -3.23 -20.31 12.58
N SER A 183 -3.53 -19.31 11.76
CA SER A 183 -4.73 -18.51 11.90
C SER A 183 -5.95 -19.26 11.36
N ILE A 184 -7.09 -19.09 12.02
CA ILE A 184 -8.36 -19.68 11.63
C ILE A 184 -9.31 -18.52 11.30
N ASN A 185 -9.81 -18.53 10.07
CA ASN A 185 -10.72 -17.51 9.54
C ASN A 185 -12.15 -17.71 10.05
N GLY A 186 -12.81 -16.60 10.36
CA GLY A 186 -14.24 -16.48 10.59
C GLY A 186 -14.89 -15.78 9.40
N PHE A 187 -16.03 -15.12 9.62
CA PHE A 187 -16.80 -14.50 8.55
C PHE A 187 -16.10 -13.30 7.88
N VAL A 188 -15.38 -12.46 8.66
CA VAL A 188 -14.76 -11.22 8.16
C VAL A 188 -13.25 -11.16 8.38
N GLY A 189 -12.64 -12.30 8.71
CA GLY A 189 -11.20 -12.43 8.96
C GLY A 189 -10.86 -13.39 10.09
N PRO A 190 -9.58 -13.52 10.47
CA PRO A 190 -9.16 -14.44 11.52
C PRO A 190 -9.75 -14.10 12.89
N PHE A 191 -10.22 -15.14 13.60
CA PHE A 191 -10.77 -15.03 14.96
C PHE A 191 -9.98 -15.83 16.00
N LEU A 192 -9.07 -16.71 15.58
CA LEU A 192 -8.24 -17.51 16.48
C LEU A 192 -6.87 -17.81 15.85
N GLY A 193 -5.84 -17.89 16.69
CA GLY A 193 -4.51 -18.34 16.32
C GLY A 193 -3.54 -17.20 16.09
N ARG A 194 -2.51 -17.43 15.28
CA ARG A 194 -1.44 -16.46 15.03
C ARG A 194 -0.86 -16.61 13.63
N ARG A 195 -0.31 -15.52 13.12
CA ARG A 195 0.43 -15.48 11.86
C ARG A 195 1.66 -14.58 12.02
N SER A 196 2.77 -14.98 11.43
CA SER A 196 3.95 -14.12 11.33
C SER A 196 4.68 -14.28 10.00
N ARG A 197 5.30 -13.19 9.57
CA ARG A 197 6.23 -13.13 8.44
C ARG A 197 7.45 -12.34 8.88
N PHE A 198 8.63 -12.89 8.63
CA PHE A 198 9.90 -12.19 8.74
C PHE A 198 10.64 -12.33 7.42
N GLU A 199 11.08 -11.23 6.84
CA GLU A 199 11.73 -11.19 5.54
C GLU A 199 12.91 -10.20 5.55
N VAL A 200 13.99 -10.60 4.88
CA VAL A 200 15.13 -9.76 4.55
C VAL A 200 15.40 -9.82 3.05
N ALA A 201 15.60 -8.65 2.44
CA ALA A 201 15.79 -8.51 0.99
C ALA A 201 16.82 -7.41 0.67
N PRO A 202 18.13 -7.73 0.64
CA PRO A 202 19.18 -6.79 0.24
C PRO A 202 19.16 -6.53 -1.27
N THR A 203 19.64 -5.37 -1.70
CA THR A 203 19.86 -5.05 -3.11
C THR A 203 21.34 -5.06 -3.47
N PHE A 204 21.64 -5.42 -4.72
CA PHE A 204 22.98 -5.40 -5.31
C PHE A 204 22.91 -4.74 -6.69
N GLY A 205 23.86 -3.86 -7.01
CA GLY A 205 23.89 -3.11 -8.27
C GLY A 205 23.70 -1.61 -8.03
N GLY A 206 22.83 -0.98 -8.80
CA GLY A 206 22.78 0.47 -8.90
C GLY A 206 22.09 1.21 -7.74
N TRP A 207 21.25 0.54 -6.94
CA TRP A 207 20.73 1.09 -5.66
C TRP A 207 21.12 0.17 -4.51
N ASN A 208 21.59 0.75 -3.41
CA ASN A 208 22.08 0.04 -2.24
C ASN A 208 21.18 0.28 -1.02
N PHE A 209 20.32 -0.70 -0.73
CA PHE A 209 19.55 -0.77 0.51
C PHE A 209 19.24 -2.22 0.87
N THR A 210 18.96 -2.46 2.15
CA THR A 210 18.39 -3.71 2.64
C THR A 210 17.00 -3.45 3.16
N GLN A 211 16.02 -4.16 2.59
CA GLN A 211 14.65 -4.12 3.06
C GLN A 211 14.42 -5.20 4.12
N PHE A 212 13.79 -4.80 5.21
CA PHE A 212 13.35 -5.69 6.28
C PHE A 212 11.83 -5.61 6.38
N THR A 213 11.19 -6.76 6.61
CA THR A 213 9.76 -6.82 6.90
C THR A 213 9.52 -7.79 8.05
N ALA A 214 8.80 -7.33 9.06
CA ALA A 214 8.30 -8.14 10.16
C ALA A 214 6.82 -7.83 10.34
N ASP A 215 5.93 -8.81 10.23
CA ASP A 215 4.50 -8.66 10.55
C ASP A 215 4.12 -9.84 11.44
N THR A 216 3.61 -9.56 12.64
CA THR A 216 3.11 -10.56 13.57
C THR A 216 1.70 -10.20 14.00
N ARG A 217 0.81 -11.19 13.96
CA ARG A 217 -0.62 -11.05 14.26
C ARG A 217 -1.05 -12.17 15.19
N ARG A 218 -1.87 -11.83 16.17
CA ARG A 218 -2.40 -12.77 17.16
C ARG A 218 -3.87 -12.50 17.40
N TYR A 219 -4.65 -13.57 17.51
CA TYR A 219 -6.09 -13.56 17.70
C TYR A 219 -6.41 -14.45 18.90
N ASP A 220 -6.69 -13.82 20.04
CA ASP A 220 -6.94 -14.50 21.31
C ASP A 220 -8.41 -14.34 21.72
N LYS A 221 -9.07 -15.44 22.09
CA LYS A 221 -10.42 -15.37 22.66
C LYS A 221 -10.34 -14.82 24.09
N LEU A 222 -11.09 -13.77 24.38
CA LEU A 222 -11.16 -13.18 25.72
C LEU A 222 -12.22 -13.86 26.60
N GLY A 223 -13.27 -14.40 25.98
CA GLY A 223 -14.43 -14.98 26.63
C GLY A 223 -15.70 -14.71 25.82
N GLY A 224 -16.66 -15.64 25.82
CA GLY A 224 -17.85 -15.52 24.98
C GLY A 224 -17.50 -15.31 23.50
N PRO A 225 -18.15 -14.37 22.80
CA PRO A 225 -17.89 -14.10 21.39
C PRO A 225 -16.79 -13.04 21.15
N PHE A 226 -16.07 -12.61 22.20
CA PHE A 226 -15.07 -11.55 22.10
C PHE A 226 -13.67 -12.07 21.73
N VAL A 227 -13.03 -11.39 20.78
CA VAL A 227 -11.67 -11.70 20.32
C VAL A 227 -10.79 -10.47 20.43
N LEU A 228 -9.64 -10.61 21.09
CA LEU A 228 -8.57 -9.64 21.03
C LEU A 228 -7.68 -9.95 19.83
N ALA A 229 -7.71 -9.07 18.83
CA ALA A 229 -6.80 -9.11 17.69
C ALA A 229 -5.68 -8.08 17.90
N THR A 230 -4.44 -8.54 17.86
CA THR A 230 -3.26 -7.66 17.94
C THR A 230 -2.39 -7.85 16.72
N ARG A 231 -1.77 -6.75 16.28
CA ARG A 231 -0.79 -6.71 15.19
C ARG A 231 0.37 -5.85 15.59
N ALA A 232 1.58 -6.31 15.32
CA ALA A 232 2.78 -5.48 15.30
C ALA A 232 3.46 -5.70 13.95
N MET A 233 3.79 -4.61 13.26
CA MET A 233 4.44 -4.68 11.96
C MET A 233 5.54 -3.63 11.86
N TYR A 234 6.60 -4.00 11.16
CA TYR A 234 7.70 -3.14 10.76
C TYR A 234 7.99 -3.41 9.28
N VAL A 235 8.11 -2.34 8.50
CA VAL A 235 8.66 -2.37 7.15
C VAL A 235 9.65 -1.23 7.06
N GLY A 236 10.87 -1.53 6.66
CA GLY A 236 11.87 -0.50 6.53
C GLY A 236 13.00 -0.85 5.61
N ARG A 237 13.67 0.20 5.15
CA ARG A 237 14.84 0.13 4.28
C ARG A 237 16.00 0.86 4.94
N VAL A 238 17.16 0.23 4.91
CA VAL A 238 18.41 0.77 5.46
C VAL A 238 19.50 0.70 4.40
N GLY A 239 20.17 1.81 4.13
CA GLY A 239 21.22 1.92 3.11
C GLY A 239 21.28 3.32 2.51
N SER A 240 22.26 3.58 1.65
CA SER A 240 22.49 4.89 1.04
C SER A 240 21.35 5.34 0.12
N ASP A 241 20.62 4.38 -0.46
CA ASP A 241 19.53 4.64 -1.42
C ASP A 241 18.15 4.26 -0.85
N ALA A 242 18.02 4.19 0.47
CA ALA A 242 16.76 3.81 1.12
C ALA A 242 15.62 4.83 0.90
N ASP A 243 15.98 6.10 0.67
CA ASP A 243 15.09 7.24 0.42
C ASP A 243 14.53 7.29 -1.01
N ARG A 244 15.10 6.50 -1.94
CA ARG A 244 14.61 6.39 -3.32
C ARG A 244 13.19 5.82 -3.39
N PHE A 245 12.79 5.03 -2.38
CA PHE A 245 11.42 4.54 -2.19
C PHE A 245 10.90 4.91 -0.81
N THR A 246 10.15 6.00 -0.73
CA THR A 246 9.48 6.37 0.52
C THR A 246 8.25 5.49 0.76
N LEU A 247 7.96 5.26 2.03
CA LEU A 247 6.79 4.57 2.52
C LEU A 247 5.85 5.59 3.15
N PHE A 248 4.54 5.34 3.00
CA PHE A 248 3.51 6.15 3.61
C PHE A 248 2.72 5.34 4.64
N LEU A 249 2.69 5.83 5.88
CA LEU A 249 2.03 5.18 7.01
C LEU A 249 0.52 5.46 7.06
N GLY A 250 0.05 6.55 6.43
CA GLY A 250 -1.31 7.07 6.53
C GLY A 250 -2.39 6.27 5.79
N PHE A 251 -2.27 4.95 5.70
CA PHE A 251 -3.31 4.08 5.15
C PHE A 251 -4.20 3.53 6.27
N PRO A 252 -5.53 3.37 6.05
CA PRO A 252 -6.44 2.81 7.04
C PRO A 252 -6.08 1.39 7.51
N ASP A 253 -5.32 0.62 6.73
CA ASP A 253 -4.83 -0.71 7.12
C ASP A 253 -3.62 -0.68 8.06
N PHE A 254 -3.03 0.49 8.27
CA PHE A 254 -1.88 0.70 9.15
C PHE A 254 -2.24 1.59 10.34
N LEU A 255 -2.75 2.80 10.07
CA LEU A 255 -3.05 3.81 11.08
C LEU A 255 -4.34 4.58 10.72
N ARG A 256 -5.46 4.21 11.34
CA ARG A 256 -6.76 4.82 11.05
C ARG A 256 -6.83 6.27 11.55
N GLY A 257 -7.51 7.13 10.80
CA GLY A 257 -7.67 8.57 11.10
C GLY A 257 -6.50 9.46 10.67
N TYR A 258 -5.46 8.88 10.04
CA TYR A 258 -4.26 9.60 9.58
C TYR A 258 -4.11 9.56 8.05
N THR A 259 -5.21 9.59 7.30
CA THR A 259 -5.17 9.61 5.83
C THR A 259 -4.71 10.96 5.31
N SER A 260 -4.09 11.01 4.12
CA SER A 260 -3.67 12.26 3.48
C SER A 260 -4.82 13.29 3.39
N GLY A 261 -6.03 12.82 3.06
CA GLY A 261 -7.23 13.64 3.02
C GLY A 261 -7.63 14.26 4.36
N SER A 262 -7.34 13.57 5.48
CA SER A 262 -7.58 14.10 6.83
C SER A 262 -6.67 15.28 7.18
N PHE A 263 -5.47 15.35 6.60
CA PHE A 263 -4.51 16.45 6.80
C PHE A 263 -4.76 17.62 5.85
N ARG A 264 -5.09 17.32 4.58
CA ARG A 264 -5.35 18.34 3.54
C ARG A 264 -6.43 19.35 3.94
N ARG A 265 -7.44 18.93 4.71
CA ARG A 265 -8.55 19.78 5.16
C ARG A 265 -8.32 20.49 6.50
N ASN A 266 -7.17 20.27 7.15
CA ASN A 266 -6.90 20.78 8.49
C ASN A 266 -5.51 21.43 8.56
N GLU A 267 -4.44 20.66 8.73
CA GLU A 267 -3.09 21.19 8.96
C GLU A 267 -2.35 21.59 7.68
N CYS A 268 -2.74 21.06 6.52
CA CYS A 268 -2.09 21.35 5.23
C CYS A 268 -2.85 22.39 4.40
N LEU A 269 -3.49 23.38 5.03
CA LEU A 269 -4.18 24.47 4.32
C LEU A 269 -3.20 25.44 3.65
N ASN A 270 -2.01 25.60 4.23
CA ASN A 270 -0.93 26.41 3.69
C ASN A 270 0.29 25.54 3.43
N VAL A 271 1.07 25.87 2.40
CA VAL A 271 2.35 25.23 2.13
C VAL A 271 3.29 25.53 3.29
N SER A 272 3.95 24.48 3.79
CA SER A 272 4.92 24.57 4.88
C SER A 272 6.11 25.42 4.44
N SER A 273 6.53 26.35 5.30
CA SER A 273 7.77 27.10 5.13
C SER A 273 9.02 26.31 5.55
N ASP A 274 8.86 25.04 5.98
CA ASP A 274 9.97 24.17 6.34
C ASP A 274 10.64 23.63 5.06
N PRO A 275 11.90 23.99 4.78
CA PRO A 275 12.59 23.52 3.57
C PRO A 275 12.85 22.01 3.57
N SER A 276 12.72 21.34 4.72
CA SER A 276 12.82 19.88 4.82
C SER A 276 11.49 19.16 4.54
N SER A 277 10.42 19.90 4.22
CA SER A 277 9.11 19.31 3.95
C SER A 277 9.07 18.66 2.57
N VAL A 278 8.76 17.37 2.52
CA VAL A 278 8.70 16.60 1.26
C VAL A 278 7.34 16.78 0.57
N THR A 279 6.25 16.83 1.35
CA THR A 279 4.89 17.00 0.83
C THR A 279 4.44 18.46 0.75
N GLY A 280 5.28 19.41 1.19
CA GLY A 280 4.87 20.79 1.43
C GLY A 280 3.95 20.93 2.65
N CYS A 281 3.81 19.89 3.48
CA CYS A 281 3.08 19.92 4.73
C CYS A 281 3.82 19.11 5.80
N SER A 282 4.51 19.80 6.70
CA SER A 282 5.28 19.18 7.77
C SER A 282 4.46 18.26 8.69
N ALA A 283 3.16 18.55 8.87
CA ALA A 283 2.26 17.67 9.62
C ALA A 283 2.03 16.31 8.92
N LEU A 284 1.90 16.30 7.59
CA LEU A 284 1.72 15.10 6.77
C LEU A 284 3.03 14.32 6.62
N ASP A 285 4.16 15.02 6.54
CA ASP A 285 5.49 14.42 6.42
C ASP A 285 5.84 13.49 7.58
N GLN A 286 5.17 13.58 8.73
CA GLN A 286 5.29 12.63 9.85
C GLN A 286 4.92 11.18 9.47
N LEU A 287 4.15 11.00 8.39
CA LEU A 287 3.71 9.71 7.90
C LEU A 287 4.58 9.19 6.75
N VAL A 288 5.56 9.97 6.29
CA VAL A 288 6.46 9.63 5.21
C VAL A 288 7.83 9.27 5.79
N GLY A 289 8.41 8.16 5.33
CA GLY A 289 9.74 7.74 5.75
C GLY A 289 10.28 6.58 4.94
N THR A 290 11.53 6.19 5.15
CA THR A 290 12.12 4.97 4.56
C THR A 290 11.72 3.72 5.34
N SER A 291 11.26 3.92 6.57
CA SER A 291 10.84 2.89 7.51
C SER A 291 9.61 3.32 8.29
N PHE A 292 8.76 2.36 8.65
CA PHE A 292 7.70 2.57 9.61
C PHE A 292 7.46 1.33 10.48
N ALA A 293 6.89 1.56 11.65
CA ALA A 293 6.38 0.52 12.53
C ALA A 293 4.97 0.86 12.97
N VAL A 294 4.13 -0.17 13.12
CA VAL A 294 2.76 -0.05 13.62
C VAL A 294 2.45 -1.10 14.66
N PHE A 295 1.54 -0.71 15.55
CA PHE A 295 0.88 -1.57 16.50
C PHE A 295 -0.62 -1.32 16.44
N ASN A 296 -1.41 -2.37 16.29
CA ASN A 296 -2.87 -2.31 16.31
C ASN A 296 -3.38 -3.28 17.36
N ALA A 297 -4.36 -2.86 18.15
CA ALA A 297 -5.11 -3.71 19.07
C ALA A 297 -6.60 -3.48 18.86
N GLU A 298 -7.35 -4.56 18.65
CA GLU A 298 -8.79 -4.53 18.41
C GLU A 298 -9.50 -5.55 19.30
N VAL A 299 -10.53 -5.11 20.01
CA VAL A 299 -11.51 -6.03 20.62
C VAL A 299 -12.66 -6.17 19.64
N ARG A 300 -12.81 -7.37 19.08
CA ARG A 300 -13.80 -7.73 18.07
C ARG A 300 -14.96 -8.49 18.68
N PHE A 301 -16.16 -8.25 18.17
CA PHE A 301 -17.39 -8.89 18.61
C PHE A 301 -18.39 -9.00 17.46
N PRO A 302 -19.20 -10.07 17.39
CA PRO A 302 -20.25 -10.18 16.40
C PRO A 302 -21.37 -9.19 16.71
N ILE A 303 -21.81 -8.44 15.70
CA ILE A 303 -23.01 -7.59 15.78
C ILE A 303 -24.21 -8.40 15.27
N MET A 304 -24.09 -8.99 14.08
CA MET A 304 -25.10 -9.85 13.47
C MET A 304 -24.39 -11.01 12.78
N THR A 305 -24.77 -12.24 13.12
CA THR A 305 -24.21 -13.41 12.43
C THR A 305 -25.31 -14.45 12.19
N PRO A 306 -25.18 -15.30 11.16
CA PRO A 306 -26.11 -16.42 10.94
C PRO A 306 -26.18 -17.43 12.10
N LEU A 307 -25.27 -17.34 13.08
CA LEU A 307 -25.25 -18.16 14.29
C LEU A 307 -26.21 -17.65 15.38
N MET A 308 -26.85 -16.49 15.17
CA MET A 308 -27.80 -15.89 16.09
C MET A 308 -29.22 -16.16 15.60
N ASP A 309 -30.04 -16.81 16.42
CA ASP A 309 -31.39 -17.27 16.02
C ASP A 309 -32.35 -16.16 15.57
N TRP A 310 -32.09 -14.91 15.97
CA TRP A 310 -32.90 -13.74 15.61
C TRP A 310 -32.48 -13.07 14.29
N VAL A 311 -31.34 -13.45 13.70
CA VAL A 311 -30.82 -12.85 12.46
C VAL A 311 -31.47 -13.54 11.26
N PRO A 312 -32.20 -12.80 10.38
CA PRO A 312 -32.83 -13.39 9.21
C PRO A 312 -31.83 -14.06 8.26
N THR A 313 -32.27 -15.15 7.63
CA THR A 313 -31.48 -15.85 6.62
C THR A 313 -31.16 -14.90 5.45
N GLY A 314 -29.88 -14.84 5.05
CA GLY A 314 -29.43 -13.98 3.96
C GLY A 314 -28.87 -12.62 4.40
N VAL A 315 -28.98 -12.24 5.67
CA VAL A 315 -28.26 -11.06 6.19
C VAL A 315 -26.75 -11.38 6.23
N PRO A 316 -25.91 -10.60 5.56
CA PRO A 316 -24.47 -10.79 5.60
C PRO A 316 -23.92 -10.66 7.03
N PRO A 317 -22.94 -11.48 7.45
CA PRO A 317 -22.34 -11.36 8.77
C PRO A 317 -21.70 -9.98 8.99
N ILE A 318 -22.01 -9.37 10.13
CA ILE A 318 -21.48 -8.08 10.59
C ILE A 318 -20.71 -8.28 11.89
N GLU A 319 -19.46 -7.84 11.92
CA GLU A 319 -18.59 -7.82 13.10
C GLU A 319 -18.27 -6.37 13.47
N GLY A 320 -18.34 -6.07 14.75
CA GLY A 320 -17.89 -4.81 15.34
C GLY A 320 -16.50 -4.94 15.93
N ALA A 321 -15.77 -3.84 16.01
CA ALA A 321 -14.54 -3.76 16.78
C ALA A 321 -14.38 -2.40 17.45
N ILE A 322 -13.74 -2.39 18.62
CA ILE A 322 -13.17 -1.18 19.23
C ILE A 322 -11.67 -1.31 19.14
N PHE A 323 -10.98 -0.25 18.71
CA PHE A 323 -9.55 -0.34 18.38
C PHE A 323 -8.70 0.78 18.96
N PHE A 324 -7.42 0.47 19.09
CA PHE A 324 -6.31 1.37 19.33
C PHE A 324 -5.23 1.11 18.28
N ASP A 325 -4.81 2.16 17.59
CA ASP A 325 -3.69 2.12 16.64
C ASP A 325 -2.57 3.03 17.13
N ALA A 326 -1.34 2.60 16.92
CA ALA A 326 -0.14 3.41 17.07
C ALA A 326 0.80 3.16 15.90
N GLY A 327 1.42 4.20 15.35
CA GLY A 327 2.36 4.07 14.25
C GLY A 327 3.40 5.18 14.24
N MET A 328 4.57 4.90 13.69
CA MET A 328 5.63 5.89 13.51
C MET A 328 6.34 5.60 12.19
N ALA A 329 6.51 6.63 11.36
CA ALA A 329 7.37 6.59 10.17
C ALA A 329 8.62 7.44 10.42
N TRP A 330 9.73 7.04 9.83
CA TRP A 330 11.01 7.74 9.95
C TRP A 330 11.95 7.43 8.79
N ASP A 331 13.00 8.23 8.71
CA ASP A 331 14.12 8.13 7.77
C ASP A 331 15.45 8.13 8.55
N SER A 332 16.59 8.17 7.85
CA SER A 332 17.93 8.17 8.46
C SER A 332 18.26 9.43 9.25
N ASP A 333 17.64 10.56 8.91
CA ASP A 333 17.94 11.88 9.50
C ASP A 333 16.99 12.22 10.66
N SER A 334 15.96 11.40 10.85
CA SER A 334 14.96 11.52 11.88
C SER A 334 15.49 11.22 13.29
N LYS A 335 15.23 12.12 14.24
CA LYS A 335 15.37 11.88 15.67
C LYS A 335 14.12 11.21 16.23
N LEU A 336 14.23 9.99 16.76
CA LEU A 336 13.10 9.23 17.29
C LEU A 336 12.86 9.53 18.77
N VAL A 337 11.63 9.91 19.14
CA VAL A 337 11.23 10.20 20.53
C VAL A 337 9.90 9.51 20.85
N LEU A 338 9.94 8.48 21.69
CA LEU A 338 8.76 7.65 22.02
C LEU A 338 7.79 8.30 23.02
N ARG A 339 8.28 9.26 23.82
CA ARG A 339 7.51 9.89 24.92
C ARG A 339 6.66 11.07 24.46
N GLY A 340 6.67 11.41 23.18
CA GLY A 340 6.04 12.61 22.65
C GLY A 340 7.07 13.69 22.32
N ARG A 341 6.74 14.52 21.32
CA ARG A 341 7.53 15.67 20.91
C ARG A 341 7.40 16.81 21.93
N ARG A 342 8.47 17.57 22.16
CA ARG A 342 8.43 18.79 22.99
C ARG A 342 7.91 19.99 22.17
N ASP A 343 7.37 20.98 22.85
CA ASP A 343 6.89 22.20 22.18
C ASP A 343 8.02 22.90 21.41
N GLY A 344 7.75 23.26 20.16
CA GLY A 344 8.70 23.93 19.26
C GLY A 344 9.68 23.01 18.53
N GLU A 345 9.71 21.70 18.80
CA GLU A 345 10.51 20.77 18.00
C GLU A 345 9.89 20.56 16.59
N SER A 346 10.74 20.39 15.58
CA SER A 346 10.29 20.20 14.18
C SER A 346 9.49 18.89 13.98
N LEU A 347 8.44 18.99 13.16
CA LEU A 347 7.57 17.88 12.74
C LEU A 347 8.26 16.92 11.76
N THR A 348 9.18 17.44 10.95
CA THR A 348 9.95 16.69 9.95
C THR A 348 11.18 16.02 10.58
N ALA A 349 11.87 16.70 11.50
CA ALA A 349 13.10 16.19 12.10
C ALA A 349 12.86 15.26 13.31
N VAL A 350 11.83 15.51 14.12
CA VAL A 350 11.58 14.73 15.34
C VAL A 350 10.33 13.87 15.15
N ARG A 351 10.50 12.54 15.12
CA ARG A 351 9.41 11.57 14.91
C ARG A 351 8.94 10.97 16.24
N THR A 352 7.63 10.96 16.45
CA THR A 352 6.98 10.38 17.63
C THR A 352 5.84 9.46 17.19
N PRO A 353 5.50 8.42 17.96
CA PRO A 353 4.35 7.57 17.65
C PRO A 353 3.05 8.36 17.59
N LEU A 354 2.42 8.36 16.42
CA LEU A 354 1.06 8.83 16.18
C LEU A 354 0.08 7.76 16.65
N ARG A 355 -1.06 8.18 17.22
CA ARG A 355 -2.01 7.25 17.86
C ARG A 355 -3.45 7.61 17.49
N SER A 356 -4.31 6.62 17.40
CA SER A 356 -5.76 6.79 17.26
C SER A 356 -6.53 5.73 18.03
N VAL A 357 -7.77 6.07 18.36
CA VAL A 357 -8.75 5.15 18.94
C VAL A 357 -10.05 5.26 18.17
N GLY A 358 -10.85 4.22 18.17
CA GLY A 358 -12.10 4.26 17.43
C GLY A 358 -12.92 2.99 17.49
N ALA A 359 -13.96 2.97 16.66
CA ALA A 359 -14.84 1.83 16.45
C ALA A 359 -14.91 1.49 14.96
N SER A 360 -15.08 0.21 14.66
CA SER A 360 -15.15 -0.33 13.30
C SER A 360 -16.35 -1.25 13.17
N ALA A 361 -16.96 -1.28 12.00
CA ALA A 361 -17.95 -2.28 11.60
C ALA A 361 -17.51 -2.90 10.27
N ARG A 362 -17.50 -4.22 10.20
CA ARG A 362 -17.10 -5.00 9.03
C ARG A 362 -18.23 -5.90 8.60
N MET A 363 -18.55 -5.90 7.32
CA MET A 363 -19.58 -6.74 6.74
C MET A 363 -18.99 -7.54 5.58
N ASN A 364 -19.17 -8.86 5.61
CA ASN A 364 -18.78 -9.73 4.49
C ASN A 364 -19.93 -9.79 3.48
N LEU A 365 -19.85 -8.99 2.42
CA LEU A 365 -20.82 -8.96 1.33
C LEU A 365 -20.72 -10.25 0.50
N PHE A 366 -21.54 -11.23 0.89
CA PHE A 366 -21.78 -12.50 0.16
C PHE A 366 -20.53 -13.34 -0.13
N GLY A 367 -19.47 -13.20 0.65
CA GLY A 367 -18.20 -13.90 0.42
C GLY A 367 -17.32 -13.27 -0.67
N ILE A 368 -17.76 -12.17 -1.28
CA ILE A 368 -17.09 -11.54 -2.42
C ILE A 368 -16.18 -10.39 -1.96
N MET A 369 -16.64 -9.57 -1.02
CA MET A 369 -15.91 -8.41 -0.54
C MET A 369 -16.22 -8.08 0.93
N ILE A 370 -15.28 -7.46 1.62
CA ILE A 370 -15.47 -6.94 2.97
C ILE A 370 -15.66 -5.43 2.87
N LEU A 371 -16.83 -4.98 3.31
CA LEU A 371 -17.09 -3.57 3.57
C LEU A 371 -16.65 -3.25 5.00
N ARG A 372 -15.76 -2.28 5.17
CA ARG A 372 -15.33 -1.79 6.47
C ARG A 372 -15.65 -0.31 6.62
N LEU A 373 -16.36 0.03 7.69
CA LEU A 373 -16.62 1.40 8.14
C LEU A 373 -15.87 1.63 9.44
N ASP A 374 -14.93 2.58 9.45
CA ASP A 374 -14.15 2.95 10.62
C ASP A 374 -14.50 4.37 11.05
N TYR A 375 -14.78 4.56 12.34
CA TYR A 375 -14.75 5.87 12.99
C TYR A 375 -13.49 5.96 13.84
N ALA A 376 -12.56 6.86 13.47
CA ALA A 376 -11.27 6.99 14.12
C ALA A 376 -11.06 8.41 14.65
N LYS A 377 -10.66 8.54 15.92
CA LYS A 377 -10.23 9.80 16.54
C LYS A 377 -8.71 9.82 16.72
N PRO A 378 -7.98 10.67 15.97
CA PRO A 378 -6.56 10.90 16.20
C PRO A 378 -6.32 11.51 17.59
N LEU A 379 -5.31 10.99 18.29
CA LEU A 379 -4.93 11.48 19.63
C LEU A 379 -3.77 12.48 19.58
N ALA A 380 -2.98 12.49 18.51
CA ALA A 380 -1.81 13.36 18.36
C ALA A 380 -2.10 14.66 17.57
N ARG A 381 -3.39 15.01 17.42
CA ARG A 381 -3.84 16.15 16.61
C ARG A 381 -4.91 16.96 17.37
N PRO A 382 -4.50 17.83 18.32
CA PRO A 382 -5.42 18.66 19.10
C PRO A 382 -6.31 19.51 18.19
N GLY A 383 -7.60 19.64 18.54
CA GLY A 383 -8.56 20.43 17.75
C GLY A 383 -9.16 19.70 16.54
N THR A 384 -8.67 18.52 16.17
CA THR A 384 -9.28 17.71 15.10
C THR A 384 -10.36 16.76 15.63
N GLY A 385 -11.45 16.65 14.87
CA GLY A 385 -12.56 15.74 15.15
C GLY A 385 -12.24 14.28 14.80
N GLY A 386 -13.24 13.40 14.96
CA GLY A 386 -13.16 12.03 14.45
C GLY A 386 -13.43 11.96 12.95
N PHE A 387 -12.84 10.98 12.28
CA PHE A 387 -12.98 10.75 10.85
C PHE A 387 -13.71 9.43 10.58
N PHE A 388 -14.67 9.47 9.66
CA PHE A 388 -15.26 8.26 9.08
C PHE A 388 -14.46 7.85 7.85
N THR A 389 -14.13 6.57 7.75
CA THR A 389 -13.48 5.97 6.57
C THR A 389 -14.30 4.77 6.13
N LEU A 390 -14.69 4.77 4.86
CA LEU A 390 -15.30 3.62 4.21
C LEU A 390 -14.25 2.96 3.31
N SER A 391 -14.06 1.66 3.47
CA SER A 391 -13.14 0.87 2.63
C SER A 391 -13.81 -0.41 2.15
N LEU A 392 -13.47 -0.79 0.92
CA LEU A 392 -13.87 -2.04 0.27
C LEU A 392 -12.60 -2.84 0.02
N GLY A 393 -12.59 -4.09 0.47
CA GLY A 393 -11.45 -5.00 0.27
C GLY A 393 -11.89 -6.41 -0.13
N PRO A 394 -10.97 -7.23 -0.63
CA PRO A 394 -11.24 -8.64 -0.87
C PRO A 394 -11.49 -9.39 0.44
N THR A 395 -12.07 -10.59 0.37
CA THR A 395 -12.43 -11.41 1.52
C THR A 395 -11.27 -12.19 2.17
N PHE A 396 -10.01 -11.90 1.80
CA PHE A 396 -8.84 -12.63 2.31
C PHE A 396 -7.52 -11.87 2.13
#